data_AF-A0A644Y4G2-F1
#
_entry.id   AF-A0A644Y4G2-F1
#
_cell.length_a   1.000
_cell.length_b   1.000
_cell.length_c   1.000
_cell.angle_alpha   90.00
_cell.angle_beta   90.00
_cell.angle_gamma   90.00
#
_symmetry.space_group_name_H-M   'P 1'
#
loop_
_entity.id
_entity.type
_entity.pdbx_description
1 polymer ?
#
loop_
_entity_poly.entity_id
_entity_poly.type
_entity_poly.pdbx_seq_one_letter_code
_entity_poly.pdbx_strand_id
1 'polypeptide(L)'
;MYHDLGNLNFTFIASDSNYDVENNLKVIIDAIDKFGIKSFFNGRNDLLVDERKFSGNAFLSDKGKSCHHGTLLVDVNLDKLSRYLTVSPLKLKSKGIESVLSRVVNLKEICPQMTIESLKAALITSFNEFYNTEAITMTLNENEIDVAKYVEKYKSWEWNYSESPDFSLVLENKFDWGIFEINLELSDGKIANCRIFTDSIELEDFKVLEKSLVNVQFKRSDILCVIEKYIRGGKIKQGLCSFISDKIHI
;
A
#
# COMPACT_ATOMS: atom_id res chain seq x y z
N MET A 1 -1.19 -2.57 -2.70
CA MET A 1 -0.93 -2.26 -4.13
C MET A 1 -0.33 -0.87 -4.23
N TYR A 2 0.34 -0.52 -5.33
CA TYR A 2 0.85 0.83 -5.59
C TYR A 2 -0.03 1.50 -6.64
N HIS A 3 -0.47 2.72 -6.40
CA HIS A 3 -1.29 3.49 -7.34
C HIS A 3 -0.58 4.79 -7.71
N ASP A 4 -0.51 5.08 -9.01
CA ASP A 4 -0.16 6.37 -9.60
C ASP A 4 -1.19 6.72 -10.68
N LEU A 5 -0.94 7.76 -11.49
CA LEU A 5 -1.86 8.18 -12.55
C LEU A 5 -1.99 7.16 -13.70
N GLY A 6 -1.07 6.20 -13.81
CA GLY A 6 -1.16 5.09 -14.76
C GLY A 6 -2.03 3.94 -14.28
N ASN A 7 -2.55 4.00 -13.04
CA ASN A 7 -3.45 3.00 -12.48
C ASN A 7 -4.92 3.49 -12.55
N LEU A 8 -5.79 2.71 -13.17
CA LEU A 8 -7.24 2.94 -13.13
C LEU A 8 -7.88 2.11 -12.02
N ASN A 9 -8.57 2.76 -11.09
CA ASN A 9 -9.42 2.09 -10.11
C ASN A 9 -10.86 1.97 -10.60
N PHE A 10 -11.53 0.87 -10.24
CA PHE A 10 -12.96 0.68 -10.46
C PHE A 10 -13.61 0.12 -9.19
N THR A 11 -14.93 0.33 -9.08
CA THR A 11 -15.74 -0.21 -8.00
C THR A 11 -17.14 -0.52 -8.50
N PHE A 12 -17.63 -1.74 -8.25
CA PHE A 12 -19.02 -2.16 -8.39
C PHE A 12 -19.65 -2.22 -7.00
N ILE A 13 -20.81 -1.60 -6.83
CA ILE A 13 -21.57 -1.60 -5.57
C ILE A 13 -22.99 -2.06 -5.89
N ALA A 14 -23.47 -3.08 -5.18
CA ALA A 14 -24.83 -3.57 -5.30
C ALA A 14 -25.37 -4.03 -3.93
N SER A 15 -26.69 -4.19 -3.82
CA SER A 15 -27.27 -4.97 -2.73
C SER A 15 -26.83 -6.44 -2.85
N ASP A 16 -26.77 -7.16 -1.74
CA ASP A 16 -26.32 -8.56 -1.75
C ASP A 16 -27.17 -9.45 -2.68
N SER A 17 -28.45 -9.12 -2.87
CA SER A 17 -29.35 -9.83 -3.79
C SER A 17 -28.97 -9.70 -5.27
N ASN A 18 -28.27 -8.61 -5.63
CA ASN A 18 -27.95 -8.25 -7.01
C ASN A 18 -26.43 -8.27 -7.26
N TYR A 19 -25.64 -8.59 -6.24
CA TYR A 19 -24.20 -8.59 -6.30
C TYR A 19 -23.69 -9.92 -6.85
N ASP A 20 -22.95 -9.85 -7.94
CA ASP A 20 -22.37 -11.00 -8.60
C ASP A 20 -20.96 -10.67 -9.11
N VAL A 21 -19.97 -11.36 -8.54
CA VAL A 21 -18.55 -11.15 -8.86
C VAL A 21 -18.23 -11.63 -10.28
N GLU A 22 -18.83 -12.72 -10.75
CA GLU A 22 -18.57 -13.25 -12.08
C GLU A 22 -19.06 -12.28 -13.15
N ASN A 23 -20.24 -11.69 -12.93
CA ASN A 23 -20.79 -10.65 -13.81
C ASN A 23 -19.91 -9.39 -13.84
N ASN A 24 -19.46 -8.91 -12.69
CA ASN A 24 -18.56 -7.75 -12.61
C ASN A 24 -17.22 -8.02 -13.33
N LEU A 25 -16.64 -9.21 -13.12
CA LEU A 25 -15.41 -9.63 -13.81
C LEU A 25 -15.63 -9.73 -15.32
N LYS A 26 -16.79 -10.24 -15.75
CA LYS A 26 -17.16 -10.31 -17.16
C LYS A 26 -17.19 -8.94 -17.83
N VAL A 27 -17.80 -7.93 -17.18
CA VAL A 27 -17.79 -6.55 -17.68
C VAL A 27 -16.37 -6.02 -17.89
N ILE A 28 -15.45 -6.33 -16.98
CA ILE A 28 -14.05 -5.90 -17.11
C ILE A 28 -13.36 -6.64 -18.24
N ILE A 29 -13.49 -7.98 -18.31
CA ILE A 29 -12.85 -8.81 -19.34
C ILE A 29 -13.34 -8.42 -20.73
N ASP A 30 -14.65 -8.24 -20.90
CA ASP A 30 -15.25 -7.84 -22.18
C ASP A 30 -14.79 -6.43 -22.59
N ALA A 31 -14.63 -5.49 -21.65
CA ALA A 31 -14.05 -4.18 -21.93
C ALA A 31 -12.58 -4.25 -22.40
N ILE A 32 -11.78 -5.14 -21.80
CA ILE A 32 -10.39 -5.38 -22.18
C ILE A 32 -10.32 -6.07 -23.56
N ASP A 33 -11.26 -6.96 -23.87
CA ASP A 33 -11.34 -7.66 -25.16
C ASP A 33 -11.59 -6.71 -26.34
N LYS A 34 -12.27 -5.57 -26.11
CA LYS A 34 -12.44 -4.51 -27.13
C LYS A 34 -11.13 -3.93 -27.63
N PHE A 35 -10.03 -4.09 -26.88
CA PHE A 35 -8.67 -3.72 -27.30
C PHE A 35 -7.89 -4.88 -27.93
N GLY A 36 -8.54 -6.02 -28.18
CA GLY A 36 -7.90 -7.23 -28.71
C GLY A 36 -7.07 -7.99 -27.66
N ILE A 37 -7.26 -7.70 -26.37
CA ILE A 37 -6.49 -8.32 -25.28
C ILE A 37 -7.33 -9.43 -24.66
N LYS A 38 -6.89 -10.68 -24.79
CA LYS A 38 -7.53 -11.82 -24.12
C LYS A 38 -7.05 -11.92 -22.68
N SER A 39 -7.97 -11.68 -21.75
CA SER A 39 -7.71 -11.76 -20.31
C SER A 39 -8.59 -12.78 -19.62
N PHE A 40 -8.16 -13.27 -18.47
CA PHE A 40 -8.92 -14.22 -17.67
C PHE A 40 -8.68 -14.02 -16.17
N PHE A 41 -9.62 -14.51 -15.37
CA PHE A 41 -9.52 -14.50 -13.91
C PHE A 41 -8.80 -15.76 -13.41
N ASN A 42 -7.84 -15.61 -12.49
CA ASN A 42 -7.02 -16.74 -12.02
C ASN A 42 -7.48 -17.35 -10.67
N GLY A 43 -8.63 -16.94 -10.13
CA GLY A 43 -9.13 -17.44 -8.83
C GLY A 43 -8.49 -16.81 -7.59
N ARG A 44 -7.36 -16.12 -7.71
CA ARG A 44 -6.64 -15.44 -6.60
C ARG A 44 -6.91 -13.94 -6.54
N ASN A 45 -8.08 -13.51 -6.99
CA ASN A 45 -8.46 -12.10 -7.13
C ASN A 45 -7.65 -11.34 -8.19
N ASP A 46 -7.00 -12.02 -9.13
CA ASP A 46 -6.22 -11.38 -10.20
C ASP A 46 -6.91 -11.54 -11.56
N LEU A 47 -6.78 -10.51 -12.41
CA LEU A 47 -6.94 -10.67 -13.85
C LEU A 47 -5.57 -10.72 -14.51
N LEU A 48 -5.41 -11.71 -15.38
CA LEU A 48 -4.17 -12.00 -16.09
C LEU A 48 -4.32 -11.84 -17.60
N VAL A 49 -3.22 -11.50 -18.24
CA VAL A 49 -2.99 -11.60 -19.68
C VAL A 49 -1.63 -12.23 -19.88
N ASP A 50 -1.53 -13.28 -20.71
CA ASP A 50 -0.31 -14.07 -20.91
C ASP A 50 0.36 -14.48 -19.56
N GLU A 51 -0.44 -14.97 -18.61
CA GLU A 51 -0.01 -15.33 -17.23
C GLU A 51 0.54 -14.18 -16.37
N ARG A 52 0.50 -12.94 -16.87
CA ARG A 52 0.95 -11.74 -16.15
C ARG A 52 -0.24 -10.93 -15.65
N LYS A 53 -0.17 -10.49 -14.39
CA LYS A 53 -1.23 -9.77 -13.69
C LYS A 53 -1.29 -8.31 -14.12
N PHE A 54 -2.47 -7.87 -14.55
CA PHE A 54 -2.75 -6.45 -14.79
C PHE A 54 -3.82 -5.88 -13.85
N SER A 55 -4.49 -6.72 -13.04
CA SER A 55 -5.53 -6.30 -12.11
C SER A 55 -5.46 -7.03 -10.79
N GLY A 56 -5.63 -6.31 -9.68
CA GLY A 56 -5.93 -6.90 -8.37
C GLY A 56 -7.32 -6.50 -7.91
N ASN A 57 -8.06 -7.46 -7.35
CA ASN A 57 -9.44 -7.32 -6.92
C ASN A 57 -9.55 -7.51 -5.40
N ALA A 58 -10.50 -6.82 -4.79
CA ALA A 58 -10.85 -6.97 -3.39
C ALA A 58 -12.36 -6.77 -3.21
N PHE A 59 -12.90 -7.43 -2.17
CA PHE A 59 -14.32 -7.58 -1.96
C PHE A 59 -14.67 -7.25 -0.51
N LEU A 60 -15.77 -6.53 -0.31
CA LEU A 60 -16.30 -6.18 1.00
C LEU A 60 -17.81 -6.38 0.97
N SER A 61 -18.35 -7.02 2.01
CA SER A 61 -19.80 -7.08 2.25
C SER A 61 -20.06 -6.52 3.64
N ASP A 62 -20.94 -5.52 3.74
CA ASP A 62 -21.35 -4.90 5.00
C ASP A 62 -22.83 -4.47 4.91
N LYS A 63 -23.62 -4.80 5.93
CA LYS A 63 -25.02 -4.35 6.10
C LYS A 63 -25.92 -4.52 4.87
N GLY A 64 -25.86 -5.68 4.21
CA GLY A 64 -26.73 -5.98 3.07
C GLY A 64 -26.27 -5.40 1.73
N LYS A 65 -25.06 -4.82 1.68
CA LYS A 65 -24.44 -4.26 0.48
C LYS A 65 -23.08 -4.89 0.29
N SER A 66 -22.77 -5.15 -0.97
CA SER A 66 -21.50 -5.72 -1.39
C SER A 66 -20.79 -4.82 -2.39
N CYS A 67 -19.46 -4.80 -2.26
CA CYS A 67 -18.56 -3.95 -3.00
C CYS A 67 -17.45 -4.83 -3.59
N HIS A 68 -17.26 -4.74 -4.89
CA HIS A 68 -16.12 -5.32 -5.61
C HIS A 68 -15.32 -4.15 -6.17
N HIS A 69 -14.10 -3.96 -5.69
CA HIS A 69 -13.22 -2.94 -6.24
C HIS A 69 -11.91 -3.55 -6.71
N GLY A 70 -11.22 -2.82 -7.59
CA GLY A 70 -9.95 -3.29 -8.10
C GLY A 70 -9.13 -2.20 -8.77
N THR A 71 -8.03 -2.67 -9.35
CA THR A 71 -7.07 -1.87 -10.12
C THR A 71 -6.95 -2.40 -11.54
N LEU A 72 -6.58 -1.55 -12.47
CA LEU A 72 -6.17 -1.90 -13.82
C LEU A 72 -4.86 -1.16 -14.10
N LEU A 73 -3.77 -1.90 -14.27
CA LEU A 73 -2.46 -1.37 -14.58
C LEU A 73 -2.42 -0.96 -16.05
N VAL A 74 -2.66 0.32 -16.34
CA VAL A 74 -2.65 0.83 -17.71
C VAL A 74 -1.22 1.20 -18.11
N ASP A 75 -0.58 2.06 -17.34
CA ASP A 75 0.77 2.57 -17.58
C ASP A 75 1.46 2.98 -16.26
N VAL A 76 1.43 2.09 -15.27
CA VAL A 76 1.98 2.34 -13.93
C VAL A 76 3.50 2.30 -13.95
N ASN A 77 4.15 3.14 -13.12
CA ASN A 77 5.58 3.06 -12.92
C ASN A 77 5.94 1.79 -12.11
N LEU A 78 6.28 0.71 -12.83
CA LEU A 78 6.58 -0.60 -12.22
C LEU A 78 7.83 -0.58 -11.34
N ASP A 79 8.81 0.29 -11.62
CA ASP A 79 10.00 0.46 -10.77
C ASP A 79 9.62 1.01 -9.38
N LYS A 80 8.78 2.05 -9.34
CA LYS A 80 8.24 2.61 -8.10
C LYS A 80 7.37 1.59 -7.38
N LEU A 81 6.49 0.89 -8.10
CA LEU A 81 5.68 -0.19 -7.54
C LEU A 81 6.55 -1.22 -6.83
N SER A 82 7.58 -1.73 -7.50
CA SER A 82 8.47 -2.73 -6.90
C SER A 82 9.23 -2.16 -5.70
N ARG A 83 9.71 -0.92 -5.79
CA ARG A 83 10.44 -0.26 -4.70
C ARG A 83 9.60 -0.12 -3.44
N TYR A 84 8.35 0.34 -3.56
CA TYR A 84 7.49 0.60 -2.39
C TYR A 84 6.86 -0.67 -1.81
N LEU A 85 6.69 -1.73 -2.61
CA LEU A 85 6.11 -2.99 -2.13
C LEU A 85 7.16 -3.98 -1.60
N THR A 86 8.46 -3.71 -1.77
CA THR A 86 9.50 -4.60 -1.26
C THR A 86 9.83 -4.29 0.20
N VAL A 87 9.32 -5.12 1.11
CA VAL A 87 9.39 -4.96 2.57
C VAL A 87 10.79 -5.14 3.22
N SER A 88 11.83 -5.53 2.47
CA SER A 88 13.17 -5.72 3.06
C SER A 88 14.32 -5.36 2.12
N PRO A 89 15.31 -4.56 2.58
CA PRO A 89 16.55 -4.29 1.85
C PRO A 89 17.35 -5.56 1.49
N LEU A 90 17.27 -6.61 2.32
CA LEU A 90 17.92 -7.89 2.05
C LEU A 90 17.22 -8.67 0.94
N LYS A 91 15.89 -8.55 0.82
CA LYS A 91 15.12 -9.12 -0.31
C LYS A 91 15.39 -8.37 -1.62
N LEU A 92 15.60 -7.06 -1.56
CA LEU A 92 16.05 -6.25 -2.72
C LEU A 92 17.40 -6.75 -3.25
N LYS A 93 18.34 -7.11 -2.36
CA LYS A 93 19.69 -7.57 -2.73
C LYS A 93 19.79 -9.05 -3.13
N SER A 94 18.97 -9.94 -2.56
CA SER A 94 19.18 -11.39 -2.67
C SER A 94 18.30 -12.11 -3.70
N LYS A 95 17.14 -11.57 -4.09
CA LYS A 95 16.19 -12.26 -4.97
C LYS A 95 15.56 -11.43 -6.08
N GLY A 96 16.13 -10.26 -6.39
CA GLY A 96 15.79 -9.51 -7.59
C GLY A 96 14.36 -8.98 -7.58
N ILE A 97 14.25 -7.67 -7.69
CA ILE A 97 13.05 -6.94 -8.12
C ILE A 97 12.32 -7.63 -9.31
N GLU A 98 13.07 -8.40 -10.11
CA GLU A 98 12.61 -9.30 -11.17
C GLU A 98 11.44 -10.24 -10.80
N SER A 99 11.35 -10.80 -9.59
CA SER A 99 10.31 -11.81 -9.29
C SER A 99 8.89 -11.22 -9.15
N VAL A 100 8.77 -9.92 -8.82
CA VAL A 100 7.48 -9.20 -8.77
C VAL A 100 7.19 -8.56 -10.12
N LEU A 101 8.20 -7.96 -10.78
CA LEU A 101 8.07 -7.38 -12.12
C LEU A 101 7.68 -8.42 -13.17
N SER A 102 8.25 -9.62 -13.12
CA SER A 102 7.93 -10.71 -14.06
C SER A 102 6.49 -11.21 -13.99
N ARG A 103 5.74 -10.84 -12.93
CA ARG A 103 4.38 -11.30 -12.69
C ARG A 103 3.32 -10.25 -12.95
N VAL A 104 3.69 -9.00 -13.21
CA VAL A 104 2.75 -7.92 -13.51
C VAL A 104 3.02 -7.35 -14.90
N VAL A 105 2.00 -6.75 -15.51
CA VAL A 105 2.10 -6.15 -16.85
C VAL A 105 1.23 -4.91 -16.95
N ASN A 106 1.74 -3.88 -17.59
CA ASN A 106 0.93 -2.74 -18.01
C ASN A 106 0.18 -3.10 -19.30
N LEU A 107 -1.12 -2.83 -19.36
CA LEU A 107 -1.93 -3.07 -20.56
C LEU A 107 -1.39 -2.33 -21.79
N LYS A 108 -0.75 -1.17 -21.58
CA LYS A 108 -0.10 -0.40 -22.64
C LYS A 108 1.09 -1.09 -23.29
N GLU A 109 1.72 -2.07 -22.64
CA GLU A 109 2.74 -2.92 -23.28
C GLU A 109 2.17 -3.77 -24.41
N ILE A 110 0.89 -4.14 -24.31
CA ILE A 110 0.18 -5.00 -25.26
C ILE A 110 -0.60 -4.15 -26.27
N CYS A 111 -1.18 -3.05 -25.81
CA CYS A 111 -1.95 -2.11 -26.61
C CYS A 111 -1.39 -0.68 -26.41
N PRO A 112 -0.36 -0.27 -27.16
CA PRO A 112 0.35 1.01 -26.96
C PRO A 112 -0.51 2.27 -27.00
N GLN A 113 -1.64 2.20 -27.72
CA GLN A 113 -2.62 3.29 -27.83
C GLN A 113 -3.61 3.37 -26.66
N MET A 114 -3.58 2.41 -25.72
CA MET A 114 -4.48 2.43 -24.57
C MET A 114 -4.16 3.61 -23.66
N THR A 115 -5.21 4.30 -23.22
CA THR A 115 -5.15 5.37 -22.21
C THR A 115 -6.17 5.07 -21.11
N ILE A 116 -6.07 5.80 -20.00
CA ILE A 116 -7.04 5.71 -18.91
C ILE A 116 -8.45 6.05 -19.42
N GLU A 117 -8.57 7.06 -20.26
CA GLU A 117 -9.81 7.57 -20.82
C GLU A 117 -10.44 6.58 -21.80
N SER A 118 -9.64 5.97 -22.69
CA SER A 118 -10.17 4.97 -23.61
C SER A 118 -10.61 3.71 -22.87
N LEU A 119 -9.88 3.28 -21.84
CA LEU A 119 -10.29 2.16 -21.00
C LEU A 119 -11.55 2.46 -20.17
N LYS A 120 -11.68 3.67 -19.61
CA LYS A 120 -12.94 4.10 -18.95
C LYS A 120 -14.13 4.04 -19.91
N ALA A 121 -13.97 4.54 -21.12
CA ALA A 121 -15.02 4.49 -22.13
C ALA A 121 -15.40 3.04 -22.47
N ALA A 122 -14.43 2.15 -22.67
CA ALA A 122 -14.67 0.74 -22.95
C ALA A 122 -15.38 0.03 -21.78
N LEU A 123 -15.02 0.33 -20.53
CA LEU A 123 -15.70 -0.19 -19.33
C LEU A 123 -17.16 0.25 -19.27
N ILE A 124 -17.45 1.52 -19.53
CA ILE A 124 -18.83 2.03 -19.58
C ILE A 124 -19.62 1.36 -20.71
N THR A 125 -19.04 1.24 -21.90
CA THR A 125 -19.67 0.53 -23.02
C THR A 125 -19.97 -0.92 -22.65
N SER A 126 -18.99 -1.64 -22.08
CA SER A 126 -19.17 -3.04 -21.68
C SER A 126 -20.21 -3.20 -20.56
N PHE A 127 -20.27 -2.25 -19.63
CA PHE A 127 -21.27 -2.23 -18.58
C PHE A 127 -22.68 -2.08 -19.17
N ASN A 128 -22.86 -1.12 -20.07
CA ASN A 128 -24.15 -0.86 -20.73
C ASN A 128 -24.61 -2.06 -21.57
N GLU A 129 -23.69 -2.68 -22.32
CA GLU A 129 -23.96 -3.89 -23.10
C GLU A 129 -24.36 -5.07 -22.20
N PHE A 130 -23.65 -5.28 -21.09
CA PHE A 130 -23.91 -6.37 -20.16
C PHE A 130 -25.29 -6.26 -19.51
N TYR A 131 -25.67 -5.06 -19.04
CA TYR A 131 -26.98 -4.82 -18.41
C TYR A 131 -28.08 -4.48 -19.42
N ASN A 132 -27.77 -4.41 -20.72
CA ASN A 132 -28.68 -4.02 -21.79
C ASN A 132 -29.44 -2.72 -21.47
N THR A 133 -28.72 -1.73 -20.93
CA THR A 133 -29.27 -0.44 -20.52
C THR A 133 -28.19 0.64 -20.57
N GLU A 134 -28.58 1.90 -20.74
CA GLU A 134 -27.65 3.02 -20.71
C GLU A 134 -27.48 3.54 -19.28
N ALA A 135 -26.25 3.49 -18.76
CA ALA A 135 -25.94 4.01 -17.45
C ALA A 135 -26.02 5.55 -17.42
N ILE A 136 -26.64 6.09 -16.37
CA ILE A 136 -26.58 7.52 -16.09
C ILE A 136 -25.19 7.84 -15.54
N THR A 137 -24.45 8.69 -16.25
CA THR A 137 -23.12 9.14 -15.83
C THR A 137 -23.23 10.36 -14.93
N MET A 138 -22.54 10.32 -13.78
CA MET A 138 -22.45 11.42 -12.83
C MET A 138 -20.98 11.70 -12.52
N THR A 139 -20.58 12.97 -12.52
CA THR A 139 -19.22 13.38 -12.11
C THR A 139 -19.30 14.00 -10.73
N LEU A 140 -18.83 13.26 -9.73
CA LEU A 140 -18.81 13.73 -8.36
C LEU A 140 -17.68 14.72 -8.15
N ASN A 141 -18.00 15.85 -7.51
CA ASN A 141 -17.02 16.79 -6.98
C ASN A 141 -17.21 16.97 -5.46
N GLU A 142 -16.25 17.62 -4.80
CA GLU A 142 -16.24 17.81 -3.34
C GLU A 142 -17.46 18.58 -2.81
N ASN A 143 -18.21 19.29 -3.67
CA ASN A 143 -19.42 20.02 -3.28
C ASN A 143 -20.70 19.17 -3.39
N GLU A 144 -20.66 18.02 -4.08
CA GLU A 144 -21.85 17.19 -4.33
C GLU A 144 -22.08 16.12 -3.26
N ILE A 145 -21.01 15.70 -2.58
CA ILE A 145 -21.06 14.75 -1.48
C ILE A 145 -20.18 15.28 -0.36
N ASP A 146 -20.75 15.45 0.84
CA ASP A 146 -19.98 15.73 2.03
C ASP A 146 -19.14 14.51 2.43
N VAL A 147 -17.87 14.55 1.99
CA VAL A 147 -16.86 13.54 2.31
C VAL A 147 -15.92 13.99 3.42
N ALA A 148 -16.09 15.18 3.99
CA ALA A 148 -15.11 15.79 4.90
C ALA A 148 -14.78 14.87 6.09
N LYS A 149 -15.80 14.29 6.72
CA LYS A 149 -15.62 13.33 7.82
C LYS A 149 -14.83 12.08 7.43
N TYR A 150 -14.96 11.61 6.19
CA TYR A 150 -14.23 10.46 5.68
C TYR A 150 -12.80 10.82 5.32
N VAL A 151 -12.60 12.02 4.76
CA VAL A 151 -11.27 12.56 4.48
C VAL A 151 -10.46 12.68 5.77
N GLU A 152 -11.02 13.26 6.83
CA GLU A 152 -10.34 13.35 8.13
C GLU A 152 -10.01 11.97 8.71
N LYS A 153 -10.97 11.03 8.67
CA LYS A 153 -10.75 9.66 9.11
C LYS A 153 -9.63 8.97 8.31
N TYR A 154 -9.70 8.98 6.98
CA TYR A 154 -8.75 8.24 6.13
C TYR A 154 -7.37 8.91 6.02
N LYS A 155 -7.25 10.18 6.41
CA LYS A 155 -5.95 10.84 6.62
C LYS A 155 -5.35 10.54 8.00
N SER A 156 -6.16 10.09 8.96
CA SER A 156 -5.70 9.94 10.34
C SER A 156 -4.66 8.85 10.48
N TRP A 157 -3.80 9.02 11.48
CA TRP A 157 -2.79 8.03 11.80
C TRP A 157 -3.42 6.74 12.33
N GLU A 158 -4.44 6.92 13.14
CA GLU A 158 -5.17 5.86 13.82
C GLU A 158 -5.74 4.87 12.81
N TRP A 159 -6.31 5.39 11.72
CA TRP A 159 -6.84 4.55 10.64
C TRP A 159 -5.74 3.88 9.84
N ASN A 160 -4.70 4.62 9.44
CA ASN A 160 -3.69 4.11 8.51
C ASN A 160 -2.68 3.15 9.16
N TYR A 161 -2.47 3.25 10.48
CA TYR A 161 -1.37 2.55 11.15
C TYR A 161 -1.78 1.87 12.46
N SER A 162 -2.72 2.42 13.22
CA SER A 162 -3.09 1.80 14.50
C SER A 162 -3.94 0.54 14.34
N GLU A 163 -4.66 0.38 13.23
CA GLU A 163 -5.37 -0.88 12.94
C GLU A 163 -4.48 -1.94 12.23
N SER A 164 -3.16 -1.70 12.13
CA SER A 164 -2.25 -2.69 11.57
C SER A 164 -2.09 -3.88 12.51
N PRO A 165 -2.08 -5.14 12.00
CA PRO A 165 -1.76 -6.31 12.82
C PRO A 165 -0.41 -6.15 13.52
N ASP A 166 -0.26 -6.80 14.67
CA ASP A 166 1.00 -6.81 15.40
C ASP A 166 2.15 -7.24 14.48
N PHE A 167 3.23 -6.45 14.47
CA PHE A 167 4.41 -6.73 13.66
C PHE A 167 5.69 -6.38 14.40
N SER A 168 6.78 -7.01 13.99
CA SER A 168 8.12 -6.72 14.52
C SER A 168 8.96 -6.04 13.46
N LEU A 169 9.72 -5.03 13.88
CA LEU A 169 10.64 -4.27 13.04
C LEU A 169 12.04 -4.33 13.65
N VAL A 170 13.02 -4.70 12.84
CA VAL A 170 14.45 -4.65 13.20
C VAL A 170 15.09 -3.55 12.36
N LEU A 171 15.66 -2.55 13.02
CA LEU A 171 16.42 -1.49 12.37
C LEU A 171 17.87 -1.56 12.84
N GLU A 172 18.80 -1.60 11.90
CA GLU A 172 20.24 -1.64 12.19
C GLU A 172 20.98 -0.53 11.44
N ASN A 173 22.05 -0.02 12.06
CA ASN A 173 23.03 0.83 11.41
C ASN A 173 24.40 0.72 12.07
N LYS A 174 25.44 1.01 11.28
CA LYS A 174 26.82 1.14 11.78
C LYS A 174 27.16 2.62 11.93
N PHE A 175 27.60 3.00 13.12
CA PHE A 175 28.10 4.33 13.45
C PHE A 175 29.60 4.26 13.79
N ASP A 176 30.26 5.43 13.84
CA ASP A 176 31.66 5.54 14.27
C ASP A 176 31.88 5.12 15.73
N TRP A 177 30.82 5.09 16.54
CA TRP A 177 30.87 4.69 17.95
C TRP A 177 30.47 3.24 18.19
N GLY A 178 29.96 2.54 17.17
CA GLY A 178 29.50 1.16 17.29
C GLY A 178 28.39 0.80 16.29
N ILE A 179 28.08 -0.48 16.22
CA ILE A 179 26.89 -1.04 15.58
C ILE A 179 25.72 -0.86 16.56
N PHE A 180 24.59 -0.40 16.03
CA PHE A 180 23.35 -0.24 16.78
C PHE A 180 22.22 -0.95 16.06
N GLU A 181 21.52 -1.80 16.79
CA GLU A 181 20.33 -2.51 16.37
C GLU A 181 19.20 -2.21 17.37
N ILE A 182 18.02 -1.90 16.85
CA ILE A 182 16.79 -1.72 17.64
C ILE A 182 15.70 -2.61 17.09
N ASN A 183 15.16 -3.44 17.99
CA ASN A 183 14.10 -4.40 17.72
C ASN A 183 12.82 -3.90 18.40
N LEU A 184 11.82 -3.59 17.59
CA LEU A 184 10.55 -3.04 18.01
C LEU A 184 9.45 -4.07 17.74
N GLU A 185 8.61 -4.34 18.74
CA GLU A 185 7.34 -5.05 18.57
C GLU A 185 6.24 -4.00 18.62
N LEU A 186 5.39 -3.98 17.60
CA LEU A 186 4.38 -2.95 17.38
C LEU A 186 3.01 -3.59 17.57
N SER A 187 2.15 -2.91 18.33
CA SER A 187 0.76 -3.30 18.53
C SER A 187 -0.08 -2.03 18.65
N ASP A 188 -1.24 -2.00 17.99
CA ASP A 188 -2.15 -0.85 17.92
C ASP A 188 -1.46 0.49 17.55
N GLY A 189 -0.49 0.42 16.63
CA GLY A 189 0.31 1.57 16.16
C GLY A 189 1.31 2.11 17.18
N LYS A 190 1.51 1.44 18.32
CA LYS A 190 2.44 1.80 19.39
C LYS A 190 3.54 0.77 19.54
N ILE A 191 4.66 1.19 20.12
CA ILE A 191 5.76 0.29 20.47
C ILE A 191 5.38 -0.50 21.73
N ALA A 192 4.99 -1.75 21.56
CA ALA A 192 4.66 -2.67 22.66
C ALA A 192 5.91 -3.14 23.40
N ASN A 193 7.01 -3.35 22.67
CA ASN A 193 8.28 -3.79 23.22
C ASN A 193 9.45 -3.20 22.43
N CYS A 194 10.57 -2.97 23.12
CA CYS A 194 11.78 -2.42 22.53
C CYS A 194 13.01 -3.10 23.13
N ARG A 195 13.89 -3.61 22.27
CA ARG A 195 15.20 -4.15 22.65
C ARG A 195 16.28 -3.51 21.80
N ILE A 196 17.35 -3.06 22.45
CA ILE A 196 18.50 -2.43 21.81
C ILE A 196 19.71 -3.34 22.00
N PHE A 197 20.39 -3.61 20.90
CA PHE A 197 21.68 -4.30 20.87
C PHE A 197 22.72 -3.36 20.31
N THR A 198 23.84 -3.22 21.01
CA THR A 198 24.92 -2.33 20.59
C THR A 198 26.25 -2.79 21.15
N ASP A 199 27.30 -2.64 20.36
CA ASP A 199 28.70 -2.81 20.78
C ASP A 199 29.38 -1.46 21.07
N SER A 200 28.58 -0.41 21.28
CA SER A 200 29.03 0.95 21.58
C SER A 200 30.07 0.97 22.69
N ILE A 201 31.20 1.61 22.40
CA ILE A 201 32.28 1.83 23.36
C ILE A 201 31.95 3.03 24.28
N GLU A 202 31.06 3.91 23.83
CA GLU A 202 30.60 5.09 24.56
C GLU A 202 29.62 4.70 25.68
N LEU A 203 29.76 5.34 26.85
CA LEU A 203 28.91 5.11 28.02
C LEU A 203 27.55 5.82 27.86
N GLU A 204 26.51 5.05 27.52
CA GLU A 204 25.12 5.53 27.43
C GLU A 204 24.16 4.47 27.97
N ASP A 205 23.08 4.90 28.63
CA ASP A 205 22.10 3.99 29.20
C ASP A 205 20.97 3.67 28.20
N PHE A 206 21.28 2.75 27.29
CA PHE A 206 20.29 2.27 26.31
C PHE A 206 19.12 1.51 26.96
N LYS A 207 19.25 1.02 28.20
CA LYS A 207 18.14 0.37 28.92
C LYS A 207 17.08 1.38 29.34
N VAL A 208 17.47 2.61 29.64
CA VAL A 208 16.51 3.70 29.86
C VAL A 208 15.80 4.06 28.56
N LEU A 209 16.50 4.08 27.43
CA LEU A 209 15.89 4.34 26.13
C LEU A 209 14.87 3.24 25.74
N GLU A 210 15.22 1.96 25.89
CA GLU A 210 14.31 0.82 25.64
C GLU A 210 12.98 1.01 26.37
N LYS A 211 13.02 1.25 27.69
CA LYS A 211 11.83 1.43 28.53
C LYS A 211 11.03 2.67 28.16
N SER A 212 11.72 3.73 27.78
CA SER A 212 11.09 5.02 27.46
C SER A 212 10.40 5.02 26.10
N LEU A 213 10.75 4.08 25.22
CA LEU A 213 10.10 3.89 23.93
C LEU A 213 8.83 3.02 24.04
N VAL A 214 8.67 2.22 25.09
CA VAL A 214 7.45 1.41 25.28
C VAL A 214 6.23 2.32 25.45
N ASN A 215 5.11 1.96 24.79
CA ASN A 215 3.86 2.70 24.67
C ASN A 215 3.94 4.02 23.88
N VAL A 216 5.08 4.36 23.30
CA VAL A 216 5.22 5.52 22.41
C VAL A 216 4.57 5.20 21.08
N GLN A 217 3.87 6.17 20.50
CA GLN A 217 3.30 6.02 19.15
C GLN A 217 4.45 5.80 18.16
N PHE A 218 4.28 4.88 17.22
CA PHE A 218 5.29 4.62 16.19
C PHE A 218 5.29 5.69 15.09
N LYS A 219 5.53 6.94 15.50
CA LYS A 219 5.70 8.12 14.66
C LYS A 219 7.12 8.63 14.83
N ARG A 220 7.75 9.06 13.74
CA ARG A 220 9.10 9.62 13.76
C ARG A 220 9.25 10.73 14.80
N SER A 221 8.31 11.68 14.85
CA SER A 221 8.35 12.81 15.80
C SER A 221 8.43 12.36 17.25
N ASP A 222 7.67 11.33 17.60
CA ASP A 222 7.48 10.89 18.99
C ASP A 222 8.71 10.09 19.45
N ILE A 223 9.25 9.26 18.56
CA ILE A 223 10.51 8.53 18.78
C ILE A 223 11.69 9.51 18.93
N LEU A 224 11.76 10.52 18.06
CA LEU A 224 12.81 11.55 18.13
C LEU A 224 12.76 12.32 19.46
N CYS A 225 11.57 12.72 19.90
CA CYS A 225 11.37 13.40 21.19
C CYS A 225 11.90 12.56 22.36
N VAL A 226 11.67 11.24 22.35
CA VAL A 226 12.19 10.32 23.37
C VAL A 226 13.72 10.23 23.30
N ILE A 227 14.30 10.07 22.11
CA ILE A 227 15.76 10.02 21.95
C ILE A 227 16.41 11.31 22.45
N GLU A 228 15.87 12.47 22.08
CA GLU A 228 16.38 13.77 22.51
C GLU A 228 16.35 13.96 24.02
N LYS A 229 15.31 13.42 24.68
CA LYS A 229 15.11 13.51 26.13
C LYS A 229 16.01 12.57 26.92
N TYR A 230 16.23 11.34 26.46
CA TYR A 230 16.84 10.29 27.28
C TYR A 230 18.30 9.98 26.93
N ILE A 231 18.75 10.25 25.71
CA ILE A 231 20.16 10.10 25.33
C ILE A 231 20.92 11.38 25.73
N ARG A 232 22.10 11.23 26.34
CA ARG A 232 22.89 12.38 26.82
C ARG A 232 24.09 12.66 25.93
N GLY A 233 24.75 11.61 25.42
CA GLY A 233 25.90 11.72 24.55
C GLY A 233 25.57 12.43 23.24
N GLY A 234 26.18 13.58 22.98
CA GLY A 234 25.87 14.40 21.79
C GLY A 234 26.06 13.65 20.47
N LYS A 235 27.16 12.89 20.35
CA LYS A 235 27.47 12.09 19.15
C LYS A 235 26.46 10.96 18.93
N ILE A 236 26.08 10.24 19.99
CA ILE A 236 25.09 9.15 19.93
C ILE A 236 23.72 9.73 19.59
N LYS A 237 23.30 10.79 20.29
CA LYS A 237 22.01 11.46 20.06
C LYS A 237 21.87 11.89 18.61
N GLN A 238 22.85 12.60 18.07
CA GLN A 238 22.81 13.07 16.70
C GLN A 238 22.78 11.90 15.70
N GLY A 239 23.58 10.86 15.94
CA GLY A 239 23.57 9.65 15.13
C GLY A 239 22.22 8.93 15.12
N LEU A 240 21.61 8.73 16.30
CA LEU A 240 20.32 8.09 16.44
C LEU A 240 19.18 8.92 15.84
N CYS A 241 19.17 10.24 16.04
CA CYS A 241 18.17 11.11 15.41
C CYS A 241 18.24 11.06 13.88
N SER A 242 19.44 11.07 13.30
CA SER A 242 19.62 10.88 11.85
C SER A 242 19.11 9.52 11.42
N PHE A 243 19.51 8.46 12.13
CA PHE A 243 19.11 7.09 11.83
C PHE A 243 17.59 6.88 11.86
N ILE A 244 16.89 7.40 12.87
CA ILE A 244 15.43 7.32 12.93
C ILE A 244 14.81 8.12 11.78
N SER A 245 15.35 9.31 11.47
CA SER A 245 14.85 10.12 10.34
C SER A 245 15.02 9.43 8.99
N ASP A 246 16.08 8.64 8.83
CA ASP A 246 16.39 7.90 7.62
C ASP A 246 15.61 6.59 7.48
N LYS A 247 15.28 5.93 8.60
CA LYS A 247 14.66 4.59 8.60
C LYS A 247 13.14 4.62 8.81
N ILE A 248 12.62 5.66 9.44
CA ILE A 248 11.20 5.82 9.76
C ILE A 248 10.70 7.07 9.05
N HIS A 249 9.94 6.87 7.98
CA HIS A 249 9.42 7.96 7.12
C HIS A 249 8.00 8.40 7.48
N ILE A 250 7.45 7.84 8.56
CA ILE A 250 6.06 7.96 8.98
C ILE A 250 5.94 8.77 10.27
#